data_AF-A0A954RTL1-F1
#
_entry.id   AF-A0A954RTL1-F1
#
_cell.length_a   1.000
_cell.length_b   1.000
_cell.length_c   1.000
_cell.angle_alpha   90.00
_cell.angle_beta   90.00
_cell.angle_gamma   90.00
#
_symmetry.space_group_name_H-M   'P 1'
#
loop_
_entity.id
_entity.type
_entity.pdbx_description
1 polymer ?
#
loop_
_entity_poly.entity_id
_entity_poly.type
_entity_poly.pdbx_seq_one_letter_code
_entity_poly.pdbx_strand_id
1 'polypeptide(L)'
;MSTAVTAAPTADLLDRLNRRELSAVEVTQAFLEQIEKVDGTVGAFLALDPESALTQAKQVDQKREQGAPLGPLAGLPVGIKDAICTKGQATTCASRMLESFVPPYDAHVIEKLRAADAVLLGKLNMDEFAMG
;
A
#
# COMPACT_ATOMS: atom_id res chain seq x y z
N MET A 1 -13.09 15.58 5.32
CA MET A 1 -11.78 15.21 5.93
C MET A 1 -11.00 14.27 5.03
N SER A 2 -11.56 13.14 4.56
CA SER A 2 -10.87 12.14 3.71
C SER A 2 -10.20 12.71 2.44
N THR A 3 -10.85 13.59 1.67
CA THR A 3 -10.27 14.19 0.44
C THR A 3 -9.01 15.03 0.68
N ALA A 4 -8.88 15.66 1.85
CA ALA A 4 -7.69 16.45 2.19
C ALA A 4 -6.48 15.57 2.54
N VAL A 5 -6.71 14.30 2.92
CA VAL A 5 -5.66 13.31 3.15
C VAL A 5 -5.21 12.70 1.82
N THR A 6 -6.15 12.27 0.99
CA THR A 6 -5.83 11.57 -0.27
C THR A 6 -5.26 12.47 -1.37
N ALA A 7 -5.45 13.79 -1.27
CA ALA A 7 -4.86 14.78 -2.18
C ALA A 7 -3.54 15.41 -1.66
N ALA A 8 -3.13 15.09 -0.42
CA ALA A 8 -1.93 15.68 0.16
C ALA A 8 -0.65 15.07 -0.44
N PRO A 9 0.43 15.87 -0.64
CA PRO A 9 1.73 15.34 -1.03
C PRO A 9 2.25 14.33 0.00
N THR A 10 2.99 13.31 -0.46
CA THR A 10 3.56 12.28 0.42
C THR A 10 4.41 12.85 1.56
N ALA A 11 5.17 13.92 1.30
CA ALA A 11 5.98 14.58 2.32
C ALA A 11 5.13 15.26 3.41
N ASP A 12 3.98 15.84 3.04
CA ASP A 12 3.04 16.43 4.00
C ASP A 12 2.38 15.35 4.86
N LEU A 13 1.93 14.26 4.25
CA LEU A 13 1.38 13.11 4.99
C LEU A 13 2.40 12.56 5.99
N LEU A 14 3.66 12.42 5.59
CA LEU A 14 4.72 11.93 6.46
C LEU A 14 5.00 12.88 7.63
N ASP A 15 5.03 14.19 7.40
CA ASP A 15 5.19 15.20 8.46
C ASP A 15 4.02 15.13 9.45
N ARG A 16 2.78 15.06 8.96
CA ARG A 16 1.57 14.96 9.79
C ARG A 16 1.51 13.66 10.59
N LEU A 17 1.93 12.53 10.01
CA LEU A 17 2.11 11.25 10.71
C LEU A 17 3.18 11.36 11.81
N ASN A 18 4.30 12.03 11.52
CA ASN A 18 5.39 12.24 12.48
C ASN A 18 4.99 13.14 13.64
N ARG A 19 4.21 14.18 13.38
CA ARG A 19 3.63 15.08 14.39
C ARG A 19 2.44 14.49 15.12
N ARG A 20 1.99 13.28 14.76
CA ARG A 20 0.80 12.62 15.32
C ARG A 20 -0.49 13.40 15.11
N GLU A 21 -0.53 14.22 14.07
CA GLU A 21 -1.75 14.91 13.61
C GLU A 21 -2.68 13.96 12.85
N LEU A 22 -2.12 12.87 12.33
CA LEU A 22 -2.81 11.74 11.74
C LEU A 22 -2.17 10.44 12.23
N SER A 23 -2.96 9.38 12.30
CA SER A 23 -2.52 7.99 12.46
C SER A 23 -2.35 7.27 11.11
N ALA A 24 -1.53 6.23 11.07
CA ALA A 24 -1.38 5.39 9.88
C ALA A 24 -2.71 4.72 9.50
N VAL A 25 -3.53 4.35 10.49
CA VAL A 25 -4.87 3.81 10.27
C VAL A 25 -5.78 4.82 9.60
N GLU A 26 -5.84 6.07 10.08
CA GLU A 26 -6.66 7.12 9.46
C GLU A 26 -6.25 7.41 8.01
N VAL A 27 -4.94 7.45 7.74
CA VAL A 27 -4.42 7.65 6.38
C VAL A 27 -4.81 6.46 5.50
N THR A 28 -4.54 5.24 5.94
CA THR A 28 -4.85 4.02 5.18
C THR A 28 -6.34 3.91 4.88
N GLN A 29 -7.19 4.16 5.88
CA GLN A 29 -8.64 4.16 5.73
C GLN A 29 -9.11 5.20 4.70
N ALA A 30 -8.56 6.42 4.74
CA ALA A 30 -8.93 7.47 3.78
C ALA A 30 -8.60 7.07 2.33
N PHE A 31 -7.45 6.41 2.10
CA PHE A 31 -7.09 5.89 0.77
C PHE A 31 -7.99 4.72 0.33
N LEU A 32 -8.28 3.77 1.22
CA LEU A 32 -9.18 2.65 0.92
C LEU A 32 -10.60 3.14 0.55
N GLU A 33 -11.15 4.10 1.30
CA GLU A 33 -12.45 4.71 0.99
C GLU A 33 -12.46 5.46 -0.35
N GLN A 34 -11.35 6.09 -0.71
CA GLN A 34 -11.24 6.77 -2.00
C GLN A 34 -11.19 5.76 -3.15
N ILE A 35 -10.42 4.69 -2.99
CA ILE A 35 -10.33 3.59 -3.95
C ILE A 35 -11.72 2.98 -4.17
N GLU A 36 -12.45 2.66 -3.10
CA GLU A 36 -13.82 2.13 -3.19
C GLU A 36 -14.76 3.02 -4.02
N LYS A 37 -14.63 4.35 -3.89
CA LYS A 37 -15.48 5.31 -4.61
C LYS A 37 -15.17 5.45 -6.09
N VAL A 38 -13.90 5.29 -6.50
CA VAL A 38 -13.45 5.68 -7.85
C VAL A 38 -12.95 4.52 -8.69
N ASP A 39 -12.43 3.45 -8.09
CA ASP A 39 -11.67 2.43 -8.83
C ASP A 39 -12.57 1.53 -9.68
N GLY A 40 -13.87 1.45 -9.39
CA GLY A 40 -14.85 0.83 -10.28
C GLY A 40 -14.97 1.51 -11.65
N THR A 41 -14.55 2.77 -11.77
CA THR A 41 -14.47 3.50 -13.06
C THR A 41 -13.04 3.56 -13.60
N VAL A 42 -12.04 3.71 -12.72
CA VAL A 42 -10.63 3.87 -13.11
C VAL A 42 -9.98 2.54 -13.51
N GLY A 43 -10.30 1.44 -12.83
CA GLY A 43 -9.70 0.13 -13.08
C GLY A 43 -8.20 0.06 -12.76
N ALA A 44 -7.75 0.78 -11.72
CA ALA A 44 -6.35 0.87 -11.35
C ALA A 44 -5.86 -0.31 -10.51
N PHE A 45 -6.68 -0.95 -9.67
CA PHE A 45 -6.25 -2.10 -8.87
C PHE A 45 -6.74 -3.43 -9.46
N LEU A 46 -5.84 -4.41 -9.55
CA LEU A 46 -6.16 -5.80 -9.87
C LEU A 46 -6.50 -6.60 -8.59
N ALA A 47 -5.84 -6.26 -7.49
CA ALA A 47 -6.10 -6.87 -6.19
C ALA A 47 -5.88 -5.83 -5.09
N LEU A 48 -6.79 -5.80 -4.12
CA LEU A 48 -6.68 -5.01 -2.90
C LEU A 48 -6.68 -5.95 -1.70
N ASP A 49 -5.96 -5.57 -0.64
CA ASP A 49 -5.98 -6.31 0.62
C ASP A 49 -6.21 -5.33 1.80
N PRO A 50 -7.47 -4.85 1.99
CA PRO A 50 -7.79 -3.86 3.01
C PRO A 50 -7.48 -4.34 4.43
N GLU A 51 -7.68 -5.62 4.72
CA GLU A 51 -7.45 -6.20 6.05
C GLU A 51 -5.96 -6.21 6.40
N SER A 52 -5.11 -6.67 5.47
CA SER A 52 -3.66 -6.65 5.64
C SER A 52 -3.15 -5.22 5.72
N ALA A 53 -3.64 -4.30 4.88
CA ALA A 53 -3.23 -2.90 4.90
C ALA A 53 -3.55 -2.23 6.24
N LEU A 54 -4.77 -2.40 6.75
CA LEU A 54 -5.16 -1.87 8.07
C LEU A 54 -4.39 -2.54 9.21
N THR A 55 -4.05 -3.81 9.10
CA THR A 55 -3.20 -4.51 10.08
C THR A 55 -1.78 -3.95 10.09
N GLN A 56 -1.17 -3.71 8.92
CA GLN A 56 0.14 -3.06 8.79
C GLN A 56 0.11 -1.65 9.40
N ALA A 57 -0.92 -0.86 9.10
CA ALA A 57 -1.10 0.48 9.63
C ALA A 57 -1.17 0.50 11.17
N LYS A 58 -1.97 -0.40 11.77
CA LYS A 58 -2.07 -0.56 13.24
C LYS A 58 -0.73 -0.91 13.87
N GLN A 59 0.08 -1.76 13.22
CA GLN A 59 1.41 -2.12 13.72
C GLN A 59 2.35 -0.90 13.74
N VAL A 60 2.28 -0.04 12.72
CA VAL A 60 3.05 1.21 12.69
C VAL A 60 2.62 2.15 13.81
N ASP A 61 1.32 2.34 14.01
CA ASP A 61 0.80 3.19 15.08
C ASP A 61 1.21 2.64 16.46
N GLN A 62 1.14 1.32 16.67
CA GLN A 62 1.61 0.67 17.89
C GLN A 62 3.12 0.87 18.13
N LYS A 63 3.96 0.72 17.09
CA LYS A 63 5.40 1.01 17.20
C LYS A 63 5.63 2.46 17.64
N ARG A 64 4.87 3.40 17.08
CA ARG A 64 4.95 4.84 17.39
C ARG A 64 4.55 5.13 18.84
N GLU A 65 3.48 4.49 19.33
CA GLU A 65 3.03 4.60 20.73
C GLU A 65 4.08 4.07 21.71
N GLN A 66 4.74 2.96 21.37
CA GLN A 66 5.79 2.34 22.17
C GLN A 66 7.13 3.08 22.12
N GLY A 67 7.25 4.13 21.29
CA GLY A 67 8.52 4.84 21.08
C GLY A 67 9.58 3.99 20.37
N ALA A 68 9.17 2.93 19.67
CA ALA A 68 10.08 2.11 18.89
C ALA A 68 10.60 2.87 17.65
N PRO A 69 11.78 2.51 17.13
CA PRO A 69 12.27 3.07 15.87
C PRO A 69 11.26 2.84 14.74
N LEU A 70 11.04 3.89 13.95
CA LEU A 70 10.16 3.87 12.78
C LEU A 70 11.01 3.99 11.51
N GLY A 71 10.60 3.27 10.47
CA GLY A 71 11.15 3.41 9.13
C GLY A 71 10.82 4.75 8.47
N PRO A 72 11.57 5.15 7.42
CA PRO A 72 11.41 6.45 6.76
C PRO A 72 10.07 6.65 6.04
N LEU A 73 9.29 5.58 5.81
CA LEU A 73 7.97 5.64 5.17
C LEU A 73 6.85 5.18 6.11
N ALA A 74 7.11 5.21 7.42
CA ALA A 74 6.20 4.68 8.43
C ALA A 74 4.76 5.19 8.30
N GLY A 75 3.86 4.30 7.89
CA GLY A 75 2.42 4.53 7.81
C GLY A 75 1.94 5.09 6.47
N LEU A 76 2.82 5.26 5.48
CA LEU A 76 2.43 5.72 4.15
C LEU A 76 1.84 4.57 3.30
N PRO A 77 0.65 4.75 2.72
CA PRO A 77 0.07 3.77 1.79
C PRO A 77 0.81 3.72 0.45
N VAL A 78 1.01 2.52 -0.09
CA VAL A 78 1.70 2.28 -1.36
C VAL A 78 0.95 1.23 -2.19
N GLY A 79 0.65 1.56 -3.45
CA GLY A 79 0.19 0.60 -4.46
C GLY A 79 1.37 0.00 -5.23
N ILE A 80 1.30 -1.30 -5.55
CA ILE A 80 2.42 -2.05 -6.14
C ILE A 80 2.06 -2.51 -7.55
N LYS A 81 2.84 -2.12 -8.57
CA LYS A 81 2.64 -2.62 -9.95
C LYS A 81 2.63 -4.15 -9.97
N ASP A 82 1.67 -4.76 -10.68
CA ASP A 82 1.45 -6.22 -10.63
C ASP A 82 2.55 -7.08 -11.28
N ALA A 83 3.61 -6.47 -11.82
CA ALA A 83 4.85 -7.16 -12.22
C ALA A 83 5.86 -7.33 -11.07
N ILE A 84 5.56 -6.83 -9.87
CA ILE A 84 6.44 -6.90 -8.71
C ILE A 84 5.92 -8.01 -7.78
N CYS A 85 6.78 -9.01 -7.53
CA CYS A 85 6.46 -10.13 -6.66
C CYS A 85 6.29 -9.69 -5.21
N THR A 86 5.14 -10.02 -4.63
CA THR A 86 4.83 -9.85 -3.21
C THR A 86 4.51 -11.22 -2.62
N LYS A 87 5.27 -11.65 -1.62
CA LYS A 87 5.12 -12.98 -1.00
C LYS A 87 3.71 -13.15 -0.45
N GLY A 88 3.05 -14.23 -0.84
CA GLY A 88 1.71 -14.56 -0.35
C GLY A 88 0.57 -13.75 -0.98
N GLN A 89 0.84 -12.87 -1.94
CA GLN A 89 -0.17 -12.13 -2.69
C GLN A 89 -0.03 -12.43 -4.19
N ALA A 90 -1.15 -12.64 -4.88
CA ALA A 90 -1.14 -12.94 -6.32
C ALA A 90 -0.34 -11.89 -7.12
N THR A 91 0.39 -12.36 -8.13
CA THR A 91 1.17 -11.51 -9.04
C THR A 91 0.96 -12.03 -10.45
N THR A 92 0.12 -11.34 -11.22
CA THR A 92 -0.38 -11.86 -12.50
C THR A 92 0.32 -11.25 -13.71
N CYS A 93 1.07 -10.15 -13.52
CA CYS A 93 1.57 -9.32 -14.62
C CYS A 93 0.45 -8.88 -15.58
N ALA A 94 -0.78 -8.72 -15.06
CA ALA A 94 -2.02 -8.53 -15.81
C ALA A 94 -2.30 -9.61 -16.89
N SER A 95 -1.76 -10.83 -16.71
CA SER A 95 -1.88 -11.95 -17.65
C SER A 95 -2.65 -13.12 -17.05
N ARG A 96 -3.48 -13.76 -17.88
CA ARG A 96 -4.08 -15.06 -17.53
C ARG A 96 -3.04 -16.16 -17.32
N MET A 97 -1.86 -16.04 -17.91
CA MET A 97 -0.79 -17.03 -17.75
C MET A 97 -0.36 -17.18 -16.28
N LEU A 98 -0.47 -16.10 -15.48
CA LEU A 98 -0.05 -16.07 -14.09
C LEU A 98 -1.21 -15.79 -13.12
N GLU A 99 -2.46 -16.00 -13.54
CA GLU A 99 -3.64 -15.69 -12.71
C GLU A 99 -3.65 -16.43 -11.36
N SER A 100 -3.07 -17.63 -11.32
CA SER A 100 -2.95 -18.47 -10.11
C SER A 100 -1.56 -18.41 -9.46
N PHE A 101 -0.67 -17.52 -9.93
CA PHE A 101 0.68 -17.43 -9.39
C PHE A 101 0.73 -16.61 -8.11
N VAL A 102 1.11 -17.28 -7.02
CA VAL A 102 1.42 -16.66 -5.72
C VAL A 102 2.92 -16.81 -5.47
N PRO A 103 3.71 -15.71 -5.51
CA PRO A 103 5.15 -15.78 -5.31
C PRO A 103 5.51 -16.31 -3.90
N PRO A 104 6.51 -17.21 -3.78
CA PRO A 104 7.01 -17.67 -2.48
C PRO A 104 8.03 -16.70 -1.84
N TYR A 105 8.35 -15.59 -2.51
CA TYR A 105 9.33 -14.59 -2.10
C TYR A 105 8.83 -13.16 -2.36
N ASP A 106 9.39 -12.20 -1.63
CA ASP A 106 9.22 -10.77 -1.89
C ASP A 106 10.29 -10.32 -2.90
N ALA A 107 9.94 -9.46 -3.85
CA ALA A 107 10.94 -8.72 -4.60
C ALA A 107 11.74 -7.81 -3.66
N HIS A 108 13.00 -7.54 -3.96
CA HIS A 108 13.87 -6.75 -3.07
C HIS A 108 13.33 -5.34 -2.74
N VAL A 109 12.58 -4.74 -3.67
CA VAL A 109 11.90 -3.45 -3.42
C VAL A 109 10.77 -3.57 -2.39
N ILE A 110 10.08 -4.72 -2.34
CA ILE A 110 9.04 -4.99 -1.35
C ILE A 110 9.67 -5.17 0.04
N GLU A 111 10.79 -5.90 0.13
CA GLU A 111 11.55 -6.01 1.38
C GLU A 111 11.95 -4.63 1.92
N LYS A 112 12.45 -3.74 1.04
CA LYS A 112 12.81 -2.37 1.40
C LYS A 112 11.61 -1.54 1.86
N LEU A 113 10.46 -1.65 1.19
CA LEU A 113 9.24 -0.94 1.58
C LEU A 113 8.73 -1.41 2.95
N ARG A 114 8.74 -2.72 3.20
CA ARG A 114 8.37 -3.29 4.51
C ARG A 114 9.34 -2.84 5.61
N ALA A 115 10.64 -2.87 5.35
CA ALA A 115 11.66 -2.38 6.28
C ALA A 115 11.53 -0.87 6.54
N ALA A 116 10.94 -0.12 5.59
CA ALA A 116 10.64 1.29 5.73
C ALA A 116 9.30 1.58 6.42
N ASP A 117 8.59 0.55 6.93
CA ASP A 117 7.28 0.64 7.58
C ASP A 117 6.17 1.23 6.66
N ALA A 118 6.31 1.07 5.34
CA ALA A 118 5.24 1.43 4.39
C ALA A 118 4.06 0.43 4.48
N VAL A 119 2.86 0.93 4.21
CA VAL A 119 1.62 0.14 4.20
C VAL A 119 1.29 -0.27 2.76
N LEU A 120 1.38 -1.56 2.43
CA LEU A 120 1.11 -2.05 1.08
C LEU A 120 -0.39 -2.27 0.88
N LEU A 121 -1.00 -1.52 -0.03
CA LEU A 121 -2.46 -1.54 -0.29
C LEU A 121 -2.90 -2.71 -1.17
N GLY A 122 -2.12 -3.04 -2.19
CA GLY A 122 -2.54 -3.97 -3.23
C GLY A 122 -1.71 -3.90 -4.51
N LYS A 123 -2.20 -4.62 -5.53
CA LYS A 123 -1.59 -4.76 -6.86
C LYS A 123 -2.29 -3.85 -7.86
N LEU A 124 -1.51 -3.01 -8.54
CA LEU A 124 -1.95 -2.08 -9.57
C LEU A 124 -1.92 -2.74 -10.96
N ASN A 125 -2.90 -2.41 -11.78
CA ASN A 125 -3.05 -2.83 -13.16
C ASN A 125 -1.91 -2.29 -14.05
N MET A 126 -1.71 -2.96 -15.19
CA MET A 126 -0.66 -2.67 -16.17
C MET A 126 -0.98 -3.40 -17.48
N ASP A 127 -0.33 -3.01 -18.58
CA ASP A 127 -0.35 -3.83 -19.80
C ASP A 127 0.27 -5.20 -19.55
N GLU A 128 -0.26 -6.21 -20.23
CA GLU A 128 0.14 -7.61 -20.06
C GLU A 128 1.66 -7.76 -20.24
N PHE A 129 2.34 -8.32 -19.23
CA PHE A 129 3.82 -8.43 -19.19
C PHE A 129 4.59 -7.12 -19.41
N ALA A 130 3.96 -5.97 -19.16
CA ALA A 130 4.50 -4.63 -19.40
C ALA A 130 4.78 -4.34 -20.90
N MET A 131 4.04 -4.99 -21.81
CA MET A 131 4.10 -4.78 -23.25
C MET A 131 2.83 -4.08 -23.72
N GLY A 132 2.92 -2.80 -24.09
CA GLY A 132 1.80 -1.96 -24.54
C GLY A 132 1.80 -1.70 -26.04
#